data_AF-A0A512H3Q9-F1
#
_entry.id   AF-A0A512H3Q9-F1
#
_cell.length_a   1.000
_cell.length_b   1.000
_cell.length_c   1.000
_cell.angle_alpha   90.00
_cell.angle_beta   90.00
_cell.angle_gamma   90.00
#
_symmetry.space_group_name_H-M   'P 1'
#
loop_
_entity.id
_entity.type
_entity.pdbx_description
1 polymer ?
#
loop_
_entity_poly.entity_id
_entity_poly.type
_entity_poly.pdbx_seq_one_letter_code
_entity_poly.pdbx_strand_id
1 'polypeptide(L)'
;MRCGGPDGISRLAMGTHITIEGRSIPLRFRTSPRSRRLSLRLDSTGDGLIVVAPPHVPESVLHDFVLGKGEWVALQLRTLPQRVPFADGAVIPILGVPHTVRHLPEARRGVWAEEGVLGVSGEAAHVARRLTDWLRQRARDHLVERVRVYANRLGVSPTGVTLRDTRTRWGSCAACGRLSFSWRLILAPPAVVDYVSAHEVAHLVEFNHSPRFWSLVADLVGECDAARHWLKVEGLTLHRYG
;
A
#
# COMPACT_ATOMS: atom_id res chain seq x y z
N MET A 1 11.33 -21.01 -14.90
CA MET A 1 12.40 -20.84 -13.89
C MET A 1 11.85 -20.03 -12.73
N ARG A 2 11.90 -20.58 -11.51
CA ARG A 2 11.40 -19.95 -10.28
C ARG A 2 12.50 -19.05 -9.72
N CYS A 3 12.27 -17.76 -9.61
CA CYS A 3 13.13 -16.85 -8.84
C CYS A 3 12.30 -16.27 -7.69
N GLY A 4 12.19 -17.05 -6.61
CA GLY A 4 11.84 -16.51 -5.30
C GLY A 4 13.09 -15.86 -4.72
N GLY A 5 13.02 -14.55 -4.44
CA GLY A 5 14.01 -13.90 -3.59
C GLY A 5 13.87 -14.41 -2.15
N PRO A 6 14.96 -14.52 -1.38
CA PRO A 6 14.90 -15.03 -0.02
C PRO A 6 14.34 -13.93 0.89
N ASP A 7 13.04 -13.95 1.15
CA ASP A 7 12.49 -13.36 2.36
C ASP A 7 12.88 -14.28 3.53
N GLY A 8 14.15 -14.21 3.91
CA GLY A 8 14.69 -14.88 5.09
C GLY A 8 14.21 -14.18 6.36
N ILE A 9 12.93 -14.38 6.70
CA ILE A 9 12.39 -14.05 8.02
C ILE A 9 12.88 -15.15 8.97
N SER A 10 14.01 -14.93 9.63
CA SER A 10 14.40 -15.77 10.76
C SER A 10 13.45 -15.48 11.92
N ARG A 11 12.74 -16.50 12.43
CA ARG A 11 11.93 -16.40 13.66
C ARG A 11 12.89 -16.37 14.85
N LEU A 12 13.11 -15.20 15.42
CA LEU A 12 13.67 -15.06 16.77
C LEU A 12 12.56 -15.32 17.79
N ALA A 13 12.90 -15.95 18.92
CA ALA A 13 11.97 -16.37 19.97
C ALA A 13 11.60 -15.26 20.97
N MET A 14 11.77 -13.99 20.58
CA MET A 14 11.36 -12.84 21.37
C MET A 14 9.84 -12.70 21.44
N GLY A 15 9.37 -11.99 22.47
CA GLY A 15 8.02 -11.45 22.51
C GLY A 15 7.64 -10.87 21.15
N THR A 16 6.63 -11.46 20.53
CA THR A 16 6.17 -11.07 19.19
C THR A 16 5.52 -9.70 19.17
N HIS A 17 5.40 -9.07 20.34
CA HIS A 17 4.73 -7.80 20.56
C HIS A 17 5.48 -6.97 21.62
N ILE A 18 5.35 -5.65 21.55
CA ILE A 18 5.71 -4.70 22.61
C ILE A 18 4.49 -3.90 23.02
N THR A 19 4.35 -3.65 24.32
CA THR A 19 3.30 -2.76 24.84
C THR A 19 3.84 -1.35 25.00
N ILE A 20 3.29 -0.40 24.24
CA ILE A 20 3.59 1.03 24.34
C ILE A 20 2.27 1.77 24.52
N GLU A 21 2.13 2.55 25.60
CA GLU A 21 0.91 3.28 25.95
C GLU A 21 -0.36 2.40 25.97
N GLY A 22 -0.24 1.18 26.50
CA GLY A 22 -1.34 0.21 26.56
C GLY A 22 -1.70 -0.45 25.21
N ARG A 23 -1.02 -0.10 24.11
CA ARG A 23 -1.19 -0.75 22.80
C ARG A 23 -0.17 -1.88 22.65
N SER A 24 -0.65 -3.10 22.38
CA SER A 24 0.19 -4.23 21.99
C SER A 24 0.51 -4.16 20.50
N ILE A 25 1.79 -4.03 20.16
CA ILE A 25 2.25 -3.77 18.79
C ILE A 25 3.15 -4.92 18.34
N PRO A 26 2.80 -5.63 17.25
CA PRO A 26 3.63 -6.66 16.67
C PRO A 26 5.07 -6.19 16.36
N LEU A 27 6.05 -6.96 16.81
CA LEU A 27 7.46 -6.80 16.46
C LEU A 27 7.87 -7.82 15.40
N ARG A 28 8.52 -7.35 14.34
CA ARG A 28 9.10 -8.19 13.30
C ARG A 28 10.59 -7.93 13.21
N PHE A 29 11.38 -8.96 13.43
CA PHE A 29 12.83 -8.87 13.29
C PHE A 29 13.25 -9.25 11.87
N ARG A 30 14.19 -8.48 11.32
CA ARG A 30 14.79 -8.75 10.02
C ARG A 30 16.31 -8.63 10.11
N THR A 31 16.99 -9.73 9.84
CA THR A 31 18.45 -9.74 9.74
C THR A 31 18.88 -9.22 8.37
N SER A 32 19.92 -8.38 8.33
CA SER A 32 20.48 -7.82 7.10
C SER A 32 22.02 -7.83 7.15
N PRO A 33 22.69 -8.68 6.34
CA PRO A 33 24.16 -8.71 6.24
C PRO A 33 24.80 -7.37 5.80
N ARG A 34 24.01 -6.53 5.12
CA ARG A 34 24.44 -5.20 4.67
C ARG A 34 24.31 -4.13 5.75
N SER A 35 23.49 -4.37 6.79
CA SER A 35 23.37 -3.39 7.86
C SER A 35 24.63 -3.41 8.73
N ARG A 36 25.01 -2.23 9.23
CA ARG A 36 26.06 -2.05 10.24
C ARG A 36 25.51 -1.50 11.55
N ARG A 37 24.20 -1.22 11.61
CA ARG A 37 23.53 -0.61 12.76
C ARG A 37 22.17 -1.26 13.00
N LEU A 38 21.68 -1.14 14.23
CA LEU A 38 20.28 -1.42 14.56
C LEU A 38 19.40 -0.29 14.05
N SER A 39 18.23 -0.65 13.53
CA SER A 39 17.20 0.33 13.15
C SER A 39 15.83 -0.18 13.51
N LEU A 40 14.99 0.74 13.97
CA LEU A 40 13.59 0.51 14.29
C LEU A 40 12.76 1.42 13.39
N ARG A 41 11.69 0.87 12.81
CA ARG A 41 10.73 1.64 12.02
C ARG A 41 9.34 1.05 12.16
N LEU A 42 8.31 1.85 11.93
CA LEU A 42 6.98 1.32 11.68
C LEU A 42 6.98 0.53 10.36
N ASP A 43 6.14 -0.49 10.28
CA ASP A 43 5.79 -1.10 9.01
C ASP A 43 4.95 -0.14 8.16
N SER A 44 4.77 -0.49 6.90
CA SER A 44 4.12 0.40 5.93
C SER A 44 2.61 0.52 6.11
N THR A 45 2.01 -0.16 7.10
CA THR A 45 0.60 0.05 7.50
C THR A 45 0.45 0.76 8.84
N GLY A 46 1.56 0.94 9.57
CA GLY A 46 1.59 1.54 10.89
C GLY A 46 1.10 0.61 12.00
N ASP A 47 1.00 -0.70 11.74
CA ASP A 47 0.45 -1.67 12.70
C ASP A 47 1.51 -2.47 13.40
N GLY A 48 2.73 -2.49 12.87
CA GLY A 48 3.83 -3.24 13.42
C GLY A 48 5.10 -2.43 13.43
N LEU A 49 6.07 -2.92 14.18
CA LEU A 49 7.42 -2.42 14.22
C LEU A 49 8.34 -3.42 13.53
N ILE A 50 9.24 -2.91 12.70
CA ILE A 50 10.29 -3.68 12.04
C ILE A 50 11.62 -3.29 12.66
N VAL A 51 12.29 -4.25 13.27
CA VAL A 51 13.67 -4.13 13.75
C VAL A 51 14.58 -4.73 12.70
N VAL A 52 15.50 -3.94 12.15
CA VAL A 52 16.53 -4.44 11.23
C VAL A 52 17.88 -4.45 11.94
N ALA A 53 18.54 -5.60 11.95
CA ALA A 53 19.80 -5.82 12.65
C ALA A 53 20.86 -6.49 11.76
N PRO A 54 22.16 -6.23 11.99
CA PRO A 54 23.25 -7.05 11.45
C PRO A 54 23.12 -8.54 11.84
N PRO A 55 23.81 -9.44 11.14
CA PRO A 55 23.92 -10.84 11.58
C PRO A 55 24.54 -10.93 12.98
N HIS A 56 24.15 -11.97 13.72
CA HIS A 56 24.73 -12.33 15.03
C HIS A 56 24.58 -11.29 16.15
N VAL A 57 23.65 -10.33 16.03
CA VAL A 57 23.30 -9.48 17.18
C VAL A 57 22.56 -10.31 18.24
N PRO A 58 23.00 -10.31 19.50
CA PRO A 58 22.30 -11.02 20.58
C PRO A 58 20.88 -10.50 20.79
N GLU A 59 19.98 -11.41 21.16
CA GLU A 59 18.57 -11.12 21.38
C GLU A 59 18.34 -10.04 22.47
N SER A 60 19.12 -10.10 23.55
CA SER A 60 19.08 -9.09 24.63
C SER A 60 19.37 -7.68 24.14
N VAL A 61 20.37 -7.53 23.26
CA VAL A 61 20.72 -6.23 22.67
C VAL A 61 19.59 -5.69 21.79
N LEU A 62 18.88 -6.57 21.06
CA LEU A 62 17.70 -6.18 20.29
C LEU A 62 16.56 -5.73 21.21
N HIS A 63 16.35 -6.45 22.31
CA HIS A 63 15.34 -6.11 23.31
C HIS A 63 15.58 -4.72 23.92
N ASP A 64 16.78 -4.49 24.43
CA ASP A 64 17.16 -3.23 25.06
C ASP A 64 17.09 -2.07 24.07
N PHE A 65 17.46 -2.31 22.81
CA PHE A 65 17.32 -1.33 21.74
C PHE A 65 15.86 -0.94 21.49
N VAL A 66 14.93 -1.90 21.45
CA VAL A 66 13.50 -1.61 21.24
C VAL A 66 12.91 -0.90 22.44
N LEU A 67 13.19 -1.36 23.67
CA LEU A 67 12.74 -0.71 24.90
C LEU A 67 13.24 0.73 25.01
N GLY A 68 14.51 0.97 24.70
CA GLY A 68 15.12 2.30 24.67
C GLY A 68 14.54 3.24 23.59
N LYS A 69 13.67 2.73 22.71
CA LYS A 69 12.95 3.53 21.69
C LYS A 69 11.47 3.72 22.02
N GLY A 70 11.01 3.37 23.24
CA GLY A 70 9.62 3.47 23.64
C GLY A 70 8.98 4.84 23.40
N GLU A 71 9.65 5.93 23.80
CA GLU A 71 9.16 7.30 23.57
C GLU A 71 9.06 7.66 22.09
N TRP A 72 10.08 7.25 21.29
CA TRP A 72 10.06 7.46 19.85
C TRP A 72 8.90 6.69 19.21
N VAL A 73 8.66 5.44 19.60
CA VAL A 73 7.52 4.64 19.13
C VAL A 73 6.21 5.32 19.51
N ALA A 74 6.06 5.74 20.77
CA ALA A 74 4.86 6.44 21.23
C ALA A 74 4.58 7.69 20.39
N LEU A 75 5.60 8.51 20.13
CA LEU A 75 5.47 9.69 19.26
C LEU A 75 5.00 9.32 17.85
N GLN A 76 5.58 8.30 17.23
CA GLN A 76 5.15 7.85 15.90
C GLN A 76 3.71 7.32 15.89
N LEU A 77 3.28 6.61 16.94
CA LEU A 77 1.92 6.09 17.03
C LEU A 77 0.86 7.18 17.19
N ARG A 78 1.23 8.30 17.82
CA ARG A 78 0.34 9.47 17.95
C ARG A 78 0.16 10.22 16.63
N THR A 79 1.16 10.17 15.74
CA THR A 79 1.10 10.83 14.43
C THR A 79 0.48 9.96 13.34
N LEU A 80 0.18 8.68 13.63
CA LEU A 80 -0.47 7.79 12.69
C LEU A 80 -1.88 8.30 12.34
N PRO A 81 -2.25 8.30 11.05
CA PRO A 81 -3.62 8.59 10.66
C PRO A 81 -4.59 7.57 11.31
N GLN A 82 -5.77 8.04 11.69
CA GLN A 82 -6.79 7.18 12.28
C GLN A 82 -7.24 6.10 11.29
N ARG A 83 -7.61 4.91 11.81
CA ARG A 83 -8.25 3.88 11.00
C ARG A 83 -9.68 4.27 10.67
N VAL A 84 -10.06 4.06 9.42
CA VAL A 84 -11.42 4.28 8.93
C VAL A 84 -12.01 2.91 8.58
N PRO A 85 -12.92 2.37 9.43
CA PRO A 85 -13.54 1.09 9.13
C PRO A 85 -14.46 1.20 7.92
N PHE A 86 -14.62 0.10 7.19
CA PHE A 86 -15.65 0.01 6.16
C PHE A 86 -17.01 -0.29 6.79
N ALA A 87 -17.63 0.76 7.32
CA ALA A 87 -18.90 0.73 8.04
C ALA A 87 -19.77 1.93 7.67
N ASP A 88 -21.05 1.88 8.03
CA ASP A 88 -21.97 3.01 7.84
C ASP A 88 -21.42 4.31 8.47
N GLY A 89 -21.57 5.42 7.76
CA GLY A 89 -21.08 6.74 8.18
C GLY A 89 -19.59 7.00 7.96
N ALA A 90 -18.79 5.99 7.60
CA ALA A 90 -17.39 6.20 7.23
C ALA A 90 -17.27 7.02 5.95
N VAL A 91 -16.23 7.86 5.84
CA VAL A 91 -15.93 8.61 4.62
C VAL A 91 -14.76 7.95 3.92
N ILE A 92 -14.97 7.48 2.68
CA ILE A 92 -13.99 6.75 1.88
C ILE A 92 -13.70 7.55 0.62
N PRO A 93 -12.44 7.92 0.34
CA PRO A 93 -12.09 8.58 -0.91
C PRO A 93 -12.11 7.55 -2.06
N ILE A 94 -12.76 7.88 -3.16
CA ILE A 94 -12.68 7.14 -4.42
C ILE A 94 -12.07 8.10 -5.43
N LEU A 95 -10.88 7.76 -5.91
CA LEU A 95 -10.04 8.63 -6.74
C LEU A 95 -9.84 10.02 -6.10
N GLY A 96 -9.59 10.04 -4.78
CA GLY A 96 -9.43 11.28 -4.00
C GLY A 96 -10.74 12.03 -3.68
N VAL A 97 -11.89 11.62 -4.24
CA VAL A 97 -13.18 12.27 -3.97
C VAL A 97 -13.85 11.58 -2.76
N PRO A 98 -14.20 12.31 -1.69
CA PRO A 98 -14.79 11.72 -0.50
C PRO A 98 -16.21 11.20 -0.76
N HIS A 99 -16.51 9.98 -0.30
CA HIS A 99 -17.84 9.39 -0.33
C HIS A 99 -18.25 8.89 1.04
N THR A 100 -19.44 9.27 1.50
CA THR A 100 -19.97 8.78 2.77
C THR A 100 -20.65 7.44 2.58
N VAL A 101 -20.26 6.43 3.35
CA VAL A 101 -20.90 5.12 3.34
C VAL A 101 -22.32 5.24 3.88
N ARG A 102 -23.28 4.68 3.14
CA ARG A 102 -24.66 4.54 3.56
C ARG A 102 -25.10 3.09 3.44
N HIS A 103 -25.32 2.45 4.59
CA HIS A 103 -25.85 1.10 4.65
C HIS A 103 -27.37 1.13 4.51
N LEU A 104 -27.84 0.56 3.40
CA LEU A 104 -29.26 0.49 3.03
C LEU A 104 -29.62 -0.99 2.84
N PRO A 105 -29.95 -1.72 3.93
CA PRO A 105 -30.14 -3.18 3.89
C PRO A 105 -31.10 -3.63 2.79
N GLU A 106 -32.20 -2.89 2.61
CA GLU A 106 -33.31 -3.25 1.72
C GLU A 106 -33.11 -2.86 0.25
N ALA A 107 -32.03 -2.17 -0.08
CA ALA A 107 -31.74 -1.79 -1.47
C ALA A 107 -31.35 -3.01 -2.32
N ARG A 108 -31.84 -3.07 -3.56
CA ARG A 108 -31.58 -4.17 -4.51
C ARG A 108 -30.45 -3.87 -5.51
N ARG A 109 -29.39 -3.20 -5.08
CA ARG A 109 -28.29 -2.71 -5.96
C ARG A 109 -26.89 -3.20 -5.59
N GLY A 110 -26.70 -3.87 -4.45
CA GLY A 110 -25.37 -4.31 -4.02
C GLY A 110 -24.55 -3.15 -3.46
N VAL A 111 -23.48 -2.75 -4.17
CA VAL A 111 -22.65 -1.57 -3.81
C VAL A 111 -22.58 -0.62 -5.00
N TRP A 112 -22.75 0.68 -4.77
CA TRP A 112 -22.74 1.71 -5.80
C TRP A 112 -22.22 3.05 -5.25
N ALA A 113 -21.75 3.93 -6.14
CA ALA A 113 -21.28 5.26 -5.77
C ALA A 113 -21.96 6.32 -6.63
N GLU A 114 -22.71 7.22 -6.01
CA GLU A 114 -23.50 8.28 -6.66
C GLU A 114 -23.51 9.51 -5.73
N GLU A 115 -23.31 10.72 -6.27
CA GLU A 115 -23.47 12.00 -5.54
C GLU A 115 -22.75 12.09 -4.18
N GLY A 116 -21.52 11.57 -4.09
CA GLY A 116 -20.75 11.58 -2.83
C GLY A 116 -21.24 10.57 -1.78
N VAL A 117 -22.12 9.65 -2.16
CA VAL A 117 -22.57 8.53 -1.34
C VAL A 117 -21.98 7.23 -1.89
N LEU A 118 -21.48 6.38 -1.00
CA LEU A 118 -21.12 5.00 -1.28
C LEU A 118 -22.18 4.09 -0.63
N GLY A 119 -23.20 3.74 -1.40
CA GLY A 119 -24.30 2.92 -0.95
C GLY A 119 -23.93 1.44 -0.91
N VAL A 120 -24.37 0.74 0.14
CA VAL A 120 -24.16 -0.71 0.30
C VAL A 120 -25.42 -1.36 0.87
N SER A 121 -25.84 -2.48 0.28
CA SER A 121 -27.01 -3.23 0.71
C SER A 121 -26.71 -4.66 1.18
N GLY A 122 -27.70 -5.31 1.78
CA GLY A 122 -27.59 -6.61 2.45
C GLY A 122 -27.30 -6.48 3.95
N GLU A 123 -26.97 -7.59 4.60
CA GLU A 123 -26.74 -7.64 6.05
C GLU A 123 -25.53 -6.81 6.51
N ALA A 124 -25.65 -6.18 7.68
CA ALA A 124 -24.60 -5.33 8.27
C ALA A 124 -23.25 -6.05 8.40
N ALA A 125 -23.26 -7.33 8.77
CA ALA A 125 -22.07 -8.17 8.89
C ALA A 125 -21.28 -8.33 7.57
N HIS A 126 -21.89 -8.01 6.42
CA HIS A 126 -21.27 -8.13 5.11
C HIS A 126 -20.82 -6.79 4.52
N VAL A 127 -21.13 -5.66 5.16
CA VAL A 127 -20.83 -4.31 4.64
C VAL A 127 -19.35 -4.14 4.33
N ALA A 128 -18.47 -4.42 5.29
CA ALA A 128 -17.03 -4.24 5.11
C ALA A 128 -16.47 -5.08 3.95
N ARG A 129 -16.90 -6.35 3.84
CA ARG A 129 -16.49 -7.25 2.76
C ARG A 129 -16.99 -6.75 1.40
N ARG A 130 -18.27 -6.39 1.30
CA ARG A 130 -18.87 -5.89 0.06
C ARG A 130 -18.19 -4.61 -0.43
N LEU A 131 -17.92 -3.67 0.48
CA LEU A 131 -17.17 -2.45 0.16
C LEU A 131 -15.75 -2.76 -0.32
N THR A 132 -15.04 -3.68 0.36
CA THR A 132 -13.71 -4.12 -0.06
C THR A 132 -13.71 -4.72 -1.46
N ASP A 133 -14.63 -5.64 -1.74
CA ASP A 133 -14.73 -6.32 -3.03
C ASP A 133 -15.08 -5.34 -4.15
N TRP A 134 -16.00 -4.41 -3.88
CA TRP A 134 -16.37 -3.36 -4.83
C TRP A 134 -15.23 -2.39 -5.11
N LEU A 135 -14.51 -1.92 -4.08
CA LEU A 135 -13.34 -1.04 -4.26
C LEU A 135 -12.22 -1.73 -5.03
N ARG A 136 -11.99 -3.03 -4.79
CA ARG A 136 -11.03 -3.82 -5.56
C ARG A 136 -11.41 -3.94 -7.02
N GLN A 137 -12.69 -4.15 -7.32
CA GLN A 137 -13.16 -4.19 -8.70
C GLN A 137 -13.02 -2.81 -9.37
N ARG A 138 -13.41 -1.74 -8.69
CA ARG A 138 -13.25 -0.37 -9.20
C ARG A 138 -11.79 0.00 -9.45
N ALA A 139 -10.90 -0.41 -8.55
CA ALA A 139 -9.45 -0.28 -8.72
C ALA A 139 -8.97 -1.00 -9.97
N ARG A 140 -9.45 -2.24 -10.19
CA ARG A 140 -9.07 -3.06 -11.35
C ARG A 140 -9.47 -2.38 -12.64
N ASP A 141 -10.73 -1.97 -12.75
CA ASP A 141 -11.27 -1.37 -13.96
C ASP A 141 -10.51 -0.09 -14.31
N HIS A 142 -10.28 0.77 -13.31
CA HIS A 142 -9.54 2.01 -13.52
C HIS A 142 -8.07 1.76 -13.89
N LEU A 143 -7.34 0.92 -13.16
CA LEU A 143 -5.93 0.64 -13.42
C LEU A 143 -5.71 -0.06 -14.78
N VAL A 144 -6.58 -0.99 -15.17
CA VAL A 144 -6.51 -1.64 -16.49
C VAL A 144 -6.67 -0.62 -17.60
N GLU A 145 -7.60 0.33 -17.44
CA GLU A 145 -7.78 1.41 -18.42
C GLU A 145 -6.54 2.32 -18.50
N ARG A 146 -5.99 2.75 -17.36
CA ARG A 146 -4.77 3.58 -17.35
C ARG A 146 -3.57 2.86 -17.95
N VAL A 147 -3.38 1.58 -17.62
CA VAL A 147 -2.34 0.73 -18.21
C VAL A 147 -2.52 0.65 -19.73
N ARG A 148 -3.73 0.45 -20.23
CA ARG A 148 -4.00 0.42 -21.68
C ARG A 148 -3.60 1.73 -22.35
N VAL A 149 -3.98 2.87 -21.77
CA VAL A 149 -3.63 4.21 -22.30
C VAL A 149 -2.11 4.35 -22.44
N TYR A 150 -1.35 4.09 -21.38
CA TYR A 150 0.10 4.27 -21.41
C TYR A 150 0.82 3.21 -22.24
N ALA A 151 0.34 1.97 -22.23
CA ALA A 151 0.91 0.89 -23.04
C ALA A 151 0.78 1.19 -24.54
N ASN A 152 -0.39 1.69 -24.96
CA ASN A 152 -0.61 2.12 -26.34
C ASN A 152 0.32 3.26 -26.74
N ARG A 153 0.55 4.23 -25.85
CA ARG A 153 1.47 5.35 -26.10
C ARG A 153 2.93 4.92 -26.26
N LEU A 154 3.36 3.87 -25.56
CA LEU A 154 4.70 3.29 -25.72
C LEU A 154 4.80 2.21 -26.80
N GLY A 155 3.68 1.79 -27.40
CA GLY A 155 3.67 0.66 -28.33
C GLY A 155 4.03 -0.69 -27.69
N VAL A 156 3.75 -0.87 -26.40
CA VAL A 156 4.05 -2.11 -25.65
C VAL A 156 2.78 -2.87 -25.27
N SER A 157 2.93 -4.16 -24.94
CA SER A 157 1.82 -5.03 -24.54
C SER A 157 2.12 -5.75 -23.23
N PRO A 158 1.55 -5.31 -22.09
CA PRO A 158 1.67 -6.04 -20.84
C PRO A 158 1.03 -7.44 -20.93
N THR A 159 1.63 -8.45 -20.28
CA THR A 159 1.09 -9.83 -20.29
C THR A 159 -0.05 -10.05 -19.29
N GLY A 160 -0.38 -9.03 -18.51
CA GLY A 160 -1.55 -9.00 -17.64
C GLY A 160 -1.40 -7.99 -16.51
N VAL A 161 -2.53 -7.65 -15.89
CA VAL A 161 -2.63 -6.76 -14.74
C VAL A 161 -3.22 -7.54 -13.57
N THR A 162 -2.58 -7.44 -12.41
CA THR A 162 -3.03 -8.07 -11.17
C THR A 162 -3.16 -7.05 -10.07
N LEU A 163 -4.20 -7.20 -9.23
CA LEU A 163 -4.35 -6.40 -8.02
C LEU A 163 -4.02 -7.23 -6.79
N ARG A 164 -3.36 -6.58 -5.83
CA ARG A 164 -2.93 -7.14 -4.55
C ARG A 164 -3.21 -6.13 -3.44
N ASP A 165 -3.17 -6.59 -2.20
CA ASP A 165 -3.08 -5.69 -1.03
C ASP A 165 -1.61 -5.61 -0.58
N THR A 166 -0.74 -5.17 -1.50
CA THR A 166 0.70 -5.05 -1.22
C THR A 166 0.92 -3.87 -0.29
N ARG A 167 1.68 -4.12 0.78
CA ARG A 167 1.96 -3.12 1.81
C ARG A 167 3.21 -2.30 1.52
N THR A 168 4.19 -2.86 0.81
CA THR A 168 5.53 -2.27 0.67
C THR A 168 5.75 -1.52 -0.63
N ARG A 169 4.85 -1.68 -1.60
CA ARG A 169 4.93 -1.08 -2.93
C ARG A 169 3.53 -0.86 -3.49
N TRP A 170 3.40 0.19 -4.29
CA TRP A 170 2.16 0.57 -4.98
C TRP A 170 2.00 -0.15 -6.32
N GLY A 171 3.11 -0.47 -6.97
CA GLY A 171 3.17 -1.21 -8.23
C GLY A 171 4.41 -2.11 -8.32
N SER A 172 4.42 -2.99 -9.33
CA SER A 172 5.63 -3.68 -9.80
C SER A 172 5.44 -4.27 -11.20
N CYS A 173 6.49 -4.28 -12.00
CA CYS A 173 6.59 -5.01 -13.26
C CYS A 173 7.48 -6.26 -13.09
N ALA A 174 6.98 -7.42 -13.52
CA ALA A 174 7.77 -8.65 -13.61
C ALA A 174 8.53 -8.71 -14.94
N ALA A 175 9.67 -9.41 -14.98
CA ALA A 175 10.45 -9.61 -16.21
C ALA A 175 9.64 -10.24 -17.37
N CYS A 176 8.57 -10.99 -17.07
CA CYS A 176 7.64 -11.52 -18.08
C CYS A 176 6.57 -10.52 -18.54
N GLY A 177 6.70 -9.23 -18.21
CA GLY A 177 5.78 -8.17 -18.62
C GLY A 177 4.46 -8.11 -17.87
N ARG A 178 4.33 -8.83 -16.74
CA ARG A 178 3.12 -8.78 -15.90
C ARG A 178 3.21 -7.64 -14.90
N LEU A 179 2.17 -6.80 -14.87
CA LEU A 179 2.05 -5.70 -13.93
C LEU A 179 1.23 -6.11 -12.70
N SER A 180 1.62 -5.60 -11.54
CA SER A 180 0.92 -5.80 -10.27
C SER A 180 0.76 -4.47 -9.56
N PHE A 181 -0.42 -4.21 -9.02
CA PHE A 181 -0.74 -2.97 -8.34
C PHE A 181 -1.40 -3.22 -6.98
N SER A 182 -1.24 -2.27 -6.06
CA SER A 182 -2.04 -2.22 -4.85
C SER A 182 -3.46 -1.74 -5.19
N TRP A 183 -4.49 -2.49 -4.79
CA TRP A 183 -5.88 -2.07 -5.01
C TRP A 183 -6.20 -0.75 -4.30
N ARG A 184 -5.47 -0.44 -3.22
CA ARG A 184 -5.63 0.79 -2.43
C ARG A 184 -5.34 2.07 -3.24
N LEU A 185 -4.72 1.97 -4.41
CA LEU A 185 -4.57 3.10 -5.33
C LEU A 185 -5.92 3.73 -5.73
N ILE A 186 -7.03 2.98 -5.68
CA ILE A 186 -8.36 3.56 -5.91
C ILE A 186 -8.74 4.64 -4.89
N LEU A 187 -8.06 4.68 -3.74
CA LEU A 187 -8.29 5.68 -2.70
C LEU A 187 -7.45 6.94 -2.92
N ALA A 188 -6.49 6.93 -3.85
CA ALA A 188 -5.59 8.05 -4.15
C ALA A 188 -6.16 8.97 -5.23
N PRO A 189 -5.73 10.25 -5.31
CA PRO A 189 -6.09 11.15 -6.42
C PRO A 189 -5.72 10.58 -7.80
N PRO A 190 -6.43 10.96 -8.89
CA PRO A 190 -6.18 10.39 -10.22
C PRO A 190 -4.74 10.55 -10.70
N ALA A 191 -4.13 11.72 -10.46
CA ALA A 191 -2.75 12.00 -10.82
C ALA A 191 -1.73 11.02 -10.19
N VAL A 192 -2.03 10.51 -8.99
CA VAL A 192 -1.20 9.51 -8.30
C VAL A 192 -1.36 8.15 -8.96
N VAL A 193 -2.60 7.76 -9.27
CA VAL A 193 -2.89 6.51 -9.97
C VAL A 193 -2.27 6.51 -11.37
N ASP A 194 -2.31 7.65 -12.05
CA ASP A 194 -1.67 7.89 -13.33
C ASP A 194 -0.16 7.73 -13.28
N TYR A 195 0.48 8.42 -12.34
CA TYR A 195 1.92 8.30 -12.13
C TYR A 195 2.34 6.84 -11.90
N VAL A 196 1.67 6.12 -10.99
CA VAL A 196 2.02 4.72 -10.71
C VAL A 196 1.77 3.83 -11.93
N SER A 197 0.66 4.02 -12.65
CA SER A 197 0.36 3.25 -13.86
C SER A 197 1.42 3.46 -14.94
N ALA A 198 1.83 4.71 -15.20
CA ALA A 198 2.87 5.05 -16.15
C ALA A 198 4.24 4.52 -15.73
N HIS A 199 4.58 4.60 -14.43
CA HIS A 199 5.81 4.06 -13.88
C HIS A 199 5.94 2.55 -14.17
N GLU A 200 4.90 1.78 -13.88
CA GLU A 200 4.94 0.33 -14.11
C GLU A 200 4.91 -0.03 -15.60
N VAL A 201 4.24 0.76 -16.44
CA VAL A 201 4.27 0.57 -17.89
C VAL A 201 5.63 0.92 -18.49
N ALA A 202 6.29 1.98 -18.02
CA ALA A 202 7.65 2.33 -18.44
C ALA A 202 8.66 1.20 -18.17
N HIS A 203 8.44 0.41 -17.11
CA HIS A 203 9.26 -0.77 -16.82
C HIS A 203 9.18 -1.88 -17.87
N LEU A 204 8.20 -1.87 -18.77
CA LEU A 204 8.16 -2.78 -19.92
C LEU A 204 9.22 -2.44 -20.98
N VAL A 205 9.75 -1.22 -20.95
CA VAL A 205 10.80 -0.75 -21.86
C VAL A 205 12.15 -0.66 -21.15
N GLU A 206 12.18 -0.15 -19.91
CA GLU A 206 13.40 0.08 -19.14
C GLU A 206 13.23 -0.38 -17.68
N PHE A 207 13.92 -1.45 -17.27
CA PHE A 207 13.71 -2.07 -15.95
C PHE A 207 14.42 -1.33 -14.80
N ASN A 208 15.44 -0.53 -15.07
CA ASN A 208 16.16 0.24 -14.06
C ASN A 208 15.67 1.69 -14.04
N HIS A 209 15.83 2.40 -12.92
CA HIS A 209 15.46 3.81 -12.79
C HIS A 209 16.52 4.77 -13.37
N SER A 210 17.04 4.47 -14.56
CA SER A 210 18.00 5.32 -15.29
C SER A 210 17.37 6.64 -15.77
N PRO A 211 18.17 7.62 -16.23
CA PRO A 211 17.64 8.82 -16.86
C PRO A 211 16.66 8.53 -18.00
N ARG A 212 16.90 7.47 -18.79
CA ARG A 212 15.99 7.03 -19.85
C ARG A 212 14.63 6.61 -19.31
N PHE A 213 14.61 5.86 -18.21
CA PHE A 213 13.36 5.48 -17.55
C PHE A 213 12.56 6.72 -17.10
N TRP A 214 13.23 7.68 -16.46
CA TRP A 214 12.54 8.90 -16.00
C TRP A 214 12.04 9.77 -17.16
N SER A 215 12.78 9.80 -18.29
CA SER A 215 12.29 10.42 -19.52
C SER A 215 10.99 9.77 -19.99
N LEU A 216 10.93 8.43 -20.03
CA LEU A 216 9.71 7.71 -20.43
C LEU A 216 8.52 8.02 -19.51
N VAL A 217 8.75 8.08 -18.20
CA VAL A 217 7.69 8.43 -17.25
C VAL A 217 7.21 9.86 -17.47
N ALA A 218 8.13 10.82 -17.63
CA ALA A 218 7.79 12.22 -17.90
C ALA A 218 7.04 12.38 -19.22
N ASP A 219 7.43 11.65 -20.27
CA ASP A 219 6.73 11.66 -21.56
C ASP A 219 5.29 11.15 -21.41
N LEU A 220 5.06 10.17 -20.53
CA LEU A 220 3.73 9.58 -20.32
C LEU A 220 2.80 10.44 -19.46
N VAL A 221 3.27 11.00 -18.34
CA VAL A 221 2.37 11.68 -17.39
C VAL A 221 2.69 13.15 -17.16
N GLY A 222 3.73 13.67 -17.80
CA GLY A 222 4.25 15.01 -17.52
C GLY A 222 4.91 15.07 -16.14
N GLU A 223 4.85 16.26 -15.54
CA GLU A 223 5.38 16.52 -14.20
C GLU A 223 4.76 15.61 -13.13
N CYS A 224 5.57 14.73 -12.55
CA CYS A 224 5.11 13.70 -11.61
C CYS A 224 5.62 13.86 -10.18
N ASP A 225 6.38 14.91 -9.90
CA ASP A 225 6.96 15.15 -8.57
C ASP A 225 5.90 15.35 -7.48
N ALA A 226 4.79 16.01 -7.82
CA ALA A 226 3.65 16.15 -6.91
C ALA A 226 3.05 14.78 -6.53
N ALA A 227 2.87 13.87 -7.50
CA ALA A 227 2.35 12.53 -7.25
C ALA A 227 3.32 11.67 -6.42
N ARG A 228 4.62 11.76 -6.71
CA ARG A 228 5.69 11.11 -5.93
C ARG A 228 5.72 11.59 -4.49
N HIS A 229 5.65 12.91 -4.30
CA HIS A 229 5.60 13.53 -2.99
C HIS A 229 4.35 13.10 -2.24
N TRP A 230 3.18 13.10 -2.90
CA TRP A 230 1.92 12.66 -2.31
C TRP A 230 2.02 11.22 -1.79
N LEU A 231 2.55 10.27 -2.57
CA LEU A 231 2.72 8.88 -2.10
C LEU A 231 3.64 8.77 -0.88
N LYS A 232 4.65 9.65 -0.76
CA LYS A 232 5.57 9.68 0.37
C LYS A 232 4.89 10.18 1.65
N VAL A 233 4.01 11.17 1.54
CA VAL A 233 3.33 11.79 2.68
C VAL A 233 2.06 11.04 3.05
N GLU A 234 1.20 10.77 2.07
CA GLU A 234 -0.15 10.28 2.25
C GLU A 234 -0.28 8.76 2.04
N GLY A 235 0.72 8.09 1.46
CA GLY A 235 0.60 6.66 1.10
C GLY A 235 0.23 5.76 2.29
N LEU A 236 0.72 6.07 3.50
CA LEU A 236 0.35 5.34 4.71
C LEU A 236 -1.14 5.43 5.02
N THR A 237 -1.79 6.59 4.77
CA THR A 237 -3.22 6.79 5.03
C THR A 237 -4.07 5.79 4.26
N LEU A 238 -3.65 5.43 3.04
CA LEU A 238 -4.38 4.48 2.21
C LEU A 238 -4.47 3.10 2.86
N HIS A 239 -3.51 2.73 3.71
CA HIS A 239 -3.52 1.48 4.48
C HIS A 239 -4.39 1.52 5.75
N ARG A 240 -4.93 2.69 6.10
CA ARG A 240 -5.77 2.90 7.28
C ARG A 240 -7.26 2.73 7.01
N TYR A 241 -7.64 2.66 5.72
CA TYR A 241 -8.99 2.30 5.28
C TYR A 241 -9.20 0.78 5.31
N GLY A 242 -10.30 0.35 5.90
CA GLY A 242 -10.67 -1.07 6.05
C GLY A 242 -10.07 -1.74 7.27
#